data_AF-A0AA42LP29-F1
#
_entry.id   AF-A0AA42LP29-F1
#
_cell.length_a   1.000
_cell.length_b   1.000
_cell.length_c   1.000
_cell.angle_alpha   90.00
_cell.angle_beta   90.00
_cell.angle_gamma   90.00
#
_symmetry.space_group_name_H-M   'P 1'
#
loop_
_entity.id
_entity.type
_entity.pdbx_description
1 polymer ?
#
loop_
_entity_poly.entity_id
_entity_poly.type
_entity_poly.pdbx_seq_one_letter_code
_entity_poly.pdbx_strand_id
1 'polypeptide(L)' 'MNSDEYLAKMILRSTPPRHFGDWADILNEYAFCLEKCSGKLDAEELDRLLDVGAMFYRTLARAEAYREEIIKDT' A
#
# COMPACT_ATOMS: atom_id res chain seq x y z
N MET A 1 -20.99 -1.33 4.34
CA MET A 1 -20.03 -1.56 3.24
C MET A 1 -19.29 -2.86 3.51
N ASN A 2 -19.03 -3.67 2.50
CA ASN A 2 -18.27 -4.92 2.61
C ASN A 2 -16.90 -4.82 1.90
N SER A 3 -16.05 -5.83 2.06
CA SER A 3 -14.70 -5.88 1.47
C SER A 3 -14.70 -5.66 -0.04
N ASP A 4 -15.64 -6.28 -0.76
CA ASP A 4 -15.71 -6.25 -2.22
C ASP A 4 -16.09 -4.86 -2.73
N GLU A 5 -17.00 -4.18 -2.02
CA GLU A 5 -17.35 -2.78 -2.29
C GLU A 5 -16.17 -1.84 -2.06
N TYR A 6 -15.36 -2.06 -1.02
CA TYR A 6 -14.14 -1.29 -0.79
C TYR A 6 -13.12 -1.53 -1.91
N LEU A 7 -12.91 -2.78 -2.32
CA LEU A 7 -12.01 -3.12 -3.41
C LEU A 7 -12.45 -2.49 -4.73
N ALA A 8 -13.72 -2.62 -5.10
CA ALA A 8 -14.26 -2.00 -6.31
C ALA A 8 -14.06 -0.47 -6.29
N LYS A 9 -14.28 0.17 -5.14
CA LYS A 9 -14.01 1.59 -4.96
C LYS A 9 -12.52 1.93 -5.10
N MET A 10 -11.60 1.11 -4.58
CA MET A 10 -10.16 1.34 -4.74
C MET A 10 -9.74 1.27 -6.21
N ILE A 11 -10.24 0.27 -6.95
CA ILE A 11 -9.93 0.08 -8.38
C ILE A 11 -10.45 1.24 -9.23
N LEU A 12 -11.68 1.69 -8.96
CA LEU A 12 -12.33 2.73 -9.75
C LEU A 12 -11.97 4.15 -9.31
N ARG A 13 -11.33 4.32 -8.15
CA ARG A 13 -11.00 5.64 -7.62
C ARG A 13 -9.88 6.27 -8.45
N SER A 14 -10.27 7.24 -9.27
CA SER A 14 -9.32 8.18 -9.88
C SER A 14 -8.68 9.00 -8.78
N THR A 15 -7.46 8.62 -8.43
CA THR A 15 -6.62 9.38 -7.52
C THR A 15 -5.88 10.39 -8.40
N PRO A 16 -5.88 11.70 -8.06
CA PRO A 16 -5.07 12.65 -8.80
C PRO A 16 -3.63 12.14 -8.83
N PRO A 17 -2.86 12.39 -9.91
CA PRO A 17 -1.47 12.01 -9.97
C PRO A 17 -0.71 12.79 -8.89
N ARG A 18 -0.72 12.28 -7.66
CA ARG A 18 0.38 12.50 -6.75
C ARG A 18 1.54 11.79 -7.42
N HIS A 19 2.56 12.54 -7.80
CA HIS A 19 3.82 11.96 -8.21
C HIS A 19 4.41 11.25 -6.99
N PHE A 20 3.95 10.04 -6.73
CA PHE A 20 4.70 9.07 -5.96
C PHE A 20 5.89 8.74 -6.85
N GLY A 21 7.07 9.22 -6.44
CA GLY A 21 8.31 8.99 -7.18
C GLY A 21 8.70 7.52 -7.13
N ASP A 22 8.29 6.82 -6.06
CA ASP A 22 8.49 5.39 -5.87
C ASP A 22 7.40 4.76 -4.96
N TRP A 23 7.32 3.43 -4.92
CA TRP A 23 6.42 2.68 -4.03
C TRP A 23 6.64 3.00 -2.54
N ALA A 24 7.85 3.46 -2.18
CA ALA A 24 8.17 3.90 -0.82
C ALA A 24 7.30 5.10 -0.40
N ASP A 25 7.00 6.03 -1.32
CA ASP A 25 6.16 7.19 -1.03
C ASP A 25 4.71 6.78 -0.73
N ILE A 26 4.22 5.72 -1.39
CA ILE A 26 2.88 5.17 -1.16
C ILE A 26 2.79 4.54 0.23
N LEU A 27 3.82 3.79 0.66
CA LEU A 27 3.86 3.21 2.00
C LEU A 27 3.97 4.27 3.09
N ASN A 28 4.72 5.35 2.85
CA ASN A 28 4.77 6.49 3.76
C ASN A 28 3.39 7.15 3.91
N GLU A 29 2.66 7.36 2.81
CA GLU A 29 1.29 7.89 2.86
C GLU A 29 0.34 6.95 3.61
N TYR A 30 0.48 5.63 3.41
CA TYR A 30 -0.28 4.63 4.15
C TYR A 30 -0.01 4.70 5.65
N ALA A 31 1.27 4.75 6.05
CA ALA A 31 1.66 4.89 7.46
C ALA A 31 1.13 6.18 8.07
N PHE A 32 1.17 7.29 7.33
CA PHE A 32 0.57 8.56 7.76
C PHE A 32 -0.95 8.44 7.96
N CYS A 33 -1.66 7.74 7.07
CA CYS A 33 -3.08 7.48 7.24
C CYS A 33 -3.36 6.67 8.51
N LEU A 34 -2.54 5.64 8.80
CA LEU A 34 -2.63 4.85 10.02
C LEU A 34 -2.39 5.69 11.27
N GLU A 35 -1.38 6.56 11.27
CA GLU A 35 -1.12 7.48 12.38
C GLU A 35 -2.38 8.32 12.68
N LYS A 36 -3.01 8.89 11.65
CA LYS A 36 -4.21 9.73 11.80
C LYS A 36 -5.44 8.99 12.32
N CYS A 37 -5.59 7.70 12.01
CA CYS A 37 -6.73 6.92 12.48
C CYS A 37 -6.44 6.02 13.69
N SER A 38 -5.18 5.86 14.09
CA SER A 38 -4.74 4.96 15.17
C SER A 38 -5.53 5.11 16.47
N GLY A 39 -5.86 6.35 16.87
CA GLY A 39 -6.66 6.61 18.08
C GLY A 39 -8.13 6.17 18.00
N LYS A 40 -8.59 5.66 16.85
CA LYS A 40 -9.95 5.13 16.61
C LYS A 40 -9.97 3.62 16.39
N LEU A 41 -8.79 3.00 16.30
CA LEU A 41 -8.63 1.57 16.08
C LEU A 41 -8.34 0.91 17.43
N ASP A 42 -8.79 -0.32 17.60
CA ASP A 42 -8.22 -1.16 18.66
C ASP A 42 -6.82 -1.69 18.26
N ALA A 43 -6.13 -2.31 19.22
CA ALA A 43 -4.79 -2.81 19.00
C ALA A 43 -4.73 -3.90 17.93
N GLU A 44 -5.75 -4.77 17.86
CA GLU A 44 -5.78 -5.87 16.90
C GLU A 44 -6.04 -5.36 15.48
N GLU A 45 -6.93 -4.38 15.33
CA GLU A 45 -7.19 -3.69 14.06
C GLU A 45 -5.93 -2.96 13.56
N LEU A 46 -5.21 -2.27 14.45
CA LEU A 46 -3.97 -1.58 14.10
C LEU A 46 -2.88 -2.57 13.67
N ASP A 47 -2.68 -3.66 14.42
CA ASP A 47 -1.69 -4.68 14.07
C ASP A 47 -2.00 -5.35 12.72
N ARG A 48 -3.27 -5.69 12.46
CA ARG A 48 -3.69 -6.23 11.17
C ARG A 48 -3.42 -5.27 10.00
N LEU A 49 -3.61 -3.97 10.20
CA LEU A 49 -3.31 -2.97 9.18
C LEU A 49 -1.80 -2.82 8.95
N LEU A 50 -0.99 -2.85 10.01
CA LEU A 50 0.46 -2.87 9.91
C LEU A 50 0.95 -4.11 9.13
N ASP A 51 0.36 -5.28 9.38
CA ASP A 51 0.67 -6.52 8.65
C ASP A 51 0.35 -6.40 7.16
N VAL A 52 -0.81 -5.83 6.80
CA VAL A 52 -1.18 -5.59 5.40
C VAL A 52 -0.22 -4.61 4.73
N GLY A 53 0.18 -3.54 5.42
CA GLY A 53 1.21 -2.61 4.94
C GLY A 53 2.55 -3.32 4.66
N ALA A 54 2.97 -4.21 5.55
CA ALA A 54 4.18 -5.01 5.35
C ALA A 54 4.06 -6.01 4.17
N MET A 55 2.87 -6.54 3.91
CA MET A 55 2.60 -7.38 2.73
C MET A 55 2.68 -6.58 1.43
N PHE A 56 2.16 -5.34 1.41
CA PHE A 56 2.34 -4.45 0.25
C PHE A 56 3.82 -4.20 -0.03
N TYR A 57 4.60 -3.83 0.99
CA TYR A 57 6.04 -3.64 0.88
C TYR A 57 6.73 -4.84 0.22
N ARG A 58 6.56 -6.04 0.78
CA ARG A 58 7.22 -7.25 0.26
C ARG A 58 6.83 -7.56 -1.19
N THR A 59 5.56 -7.34 -1.53
CA THR A 59 5.05 -7.61 -2.88
C THR A 59 5.62 -6.63 -3.89
N LEU A 60 5.67 -5.34 -3.55
CA LEU A 60 6.21 -4.29 -4.42
C LEU A 60 7.73 -4.41 -4.57
N ALA A 61 8.46 -4.63 -3.48
CA ALA A 61 9.90 -4.86 -3.52
C ALA A 61 10.28 -6.07 -4.39
N ARG A 62 9.49 -7.16 -4.31
CA ARG A 62 9.68 -8.33 -5.18
C ARG A 62 9.42 -8.02 -6.65
N ALA A 63 8.37 -7.24 -6.96
CA ALA A 63 8.06 -6.84 -8.33
C ALA A 63 9.16 -5.94 -8.91
N GLU A 64 9.72 -5.03 -8.10
CA GLU A 64 10.85 -4.19 -8.51
C GLU A 64 12.10 -5.03 -8.80
N ALA A 65 12.46 -5.95 -7.90
CA ALA A 65 13.59 -6.86 -8.11
C ALA A 65 13.44 -7.65 -9.43
N TYR A 66 12.24 -8.14 -9.73
CA TYR A 66 11.96 -8.83 -10.99
C TYR A 66 12.10 -7.92 -12.23
N ARG A 67 11.68 -6.65 -12.13
CA ARG A 67 11.88 -5.67 -13.21
C ARG A 67 13.37 -5.42 -13.45
N GLU A 68 14.14 -5.25 -12.39
CA GLU A 68 15.58 -5.04 -12.50
C GLU A 68 16.31 -6.24 -13.11
N GLU A 69 15.91 -7.46 -12.76
CA GLU A 69 16.47 -8.70 -13.34
C GLU A 69 16.24 -8.76 -14.84
N ILE A 70 15.01 -8.52 -15.32
CA ILE A 70 14.68 -8.50 -16.76
C ILE A 70 15.52 -7.46 -17.51
N ILE A 71 15.70 -6.26 -16.94
CA ILE A 71 16.49 -5.18 -17.57
C ILE A 71 17.97 -5.56 -17.64
N LYS A 72 18.50 -6.28 -16.65
CA LYS A 72 19.90 -6.73 -16.63
C LYS A 72 20.20 -7.83 -17.66
N ASP A 73 19.18 -8.60 -18.05
CA ASP A 73 19.28 -9.70 -19.02
C ASP A 73 19.03 -9.28 -20.49
N THR A 74 18.70 -8.00 -20.74
CA THR A 74 18.43 -7.43 -22.09
C THR A 74 19.54 -6.48 -22.53
#